data_AF-A0A972NFK4-F1
#
_entry.id   AF-A0A972NFK4-F1
#
_cell.length_a   1.000
_cell.length_b   1.000
_cell.length_c   1.000
_cell.angle_alpha   90.00
_cell.angle_beta   90.00
_cell.angle_gamma   90.00
#
_symmetry.space_group_name_H-M   'P 1'
#
loop_
_entity.id
_entity.type
_entity.pdbx_description
1 polymer ?
#
loop_
_entity_poly.entity_id
_entity_poly.type
_entity_poly.pdbx_seq_one_letter_code
_entity_poly.pdbx_strand_id
1 'polypeptide(L)'
;MDEKLREKFKKVAEAVRTIMVEPDVELLVCFEGVEKDEGCDKDLVPGYKPPYPYVKVVYRTGDGDVYEKKIDIGPELWDKSVEDIKKFVEFEIEQFMEEIDSVEYGGE
;
A
#
# COMPACT_ATOMS: atom_id res chain seq x y z
N MET A 1 4.30 -10.23 17.24
CA MET A 1 4.46 -8.77 17.11
C MET A 1 4.41 -8.18 18.50
N ASP A 2 5.43 -7.45 18.92
CA ASP A 2 5.50 -6.81 20.24
C ASP A 2 4.42 -5.73 20.41
N GLU A 3 3.98 -5.48 21.65
CA GLU A 3 2.91 -4.51 21.94
C GLU A 3 3.24 -3.10 21.43
N LYS A 4 4.47 -2.62 21.67
CA LYS A 4 4.95 -1.33 21.17
C LYS A 4 4.92 -1.23 19.65
N LEU A 5 5.30 -2.33 18.98
CA LEU A 5 5.31 -2.39 17.52
C LEU A 5 3.87 -2.34 16.99
N ARG A 6 2.96 -3.10 17.61
CA ARG A 6 1.54 -3.10 17.28
C ARG A 6 0.92 -1.70 17.43
N GLU A 7 1.20 -0.98 18.50
CA GLU A 7 0.72 0.40 18.68
C GLU A 7 1.26 1.36 17.62
N LYS A 8 2.54 1.21 17.24
CA LYS A 8 3.13 1.98 16.14
C LYS A 8 2.43 1.69 14.82
N PHE A 9 2.19 0.43 14.49
CA PHE A 9 1.51 0.05 13.26
C PHE A 9 0.06 0.54 13.19
N LYS A 10 -0.63 0.71 14.33
CA LYS A 10 -1.93 1.41 14.36
C LYS A 10 -1.79 2.87 13.90
N LYS A 11 -0.80 3.58 14.43
CA LYS A 11 -0.54 4.97 14.01
C LYS A 11 -0.12 5.05 12.55
N VAL A 12 0.64 4.08 12.05
CA VAL A 12 0.98 3.96 10.63
C VAL A 12 -0.28 3.75 9.80
N ALA A 13 -1.18 2.86 10.21
CA ALA A 13 -2.44 2.60 9.50
C ALA A 13 -3.28 3.89 9.40
N GLU A 14 -3.45 4.59 10.52
CA GLU A 14 -4.14 5.89 10.55
C GLU A 14 -3.44 6.91 9.63
N ALA A 15 -2.11 7.02 9.69
CA ALA A 15 -1.34 7.94 8.85
C ALA A 15 -1.46 7.60 7.35
N VAL A 16 -1.42 6.32 6.98
CA VAL A 16 -1.58 5.86 5.59
C VAL A 16 -2.99 6.18 5.09
N ARG A 17 -4.02 6.03 5.92
CA ARG A 17 -5.39 6.40 5.56
C ARG A 17 -5.60 7.91 5.32
N THR A 18 -4.68 8.76 5.79
CA THR A 18 -4.69 10.19 5.49
C THR A 18 -4.00 10.56 4.17
N ILE A 19 -3.40 9.59 3.48
CA ILE A 19 -2.80 9.83 2.17
C ILE A 19 -3.93 10.14 1.20
N MET A 20 -3.85 11.32 0.57
CA MET A 20 -4.80 11.72 -0.45
C MET A 20 -4.38 11.06 -1.76
N VAL A 21 -5.18 10.10 -2.21
CA VAL A 21 -5.03 9.43 -3.51
C VAL A 21 -6.18 9.82 -4.43
N GLU A 22 -6.00 9.54 -5.73
CA GLU A 22 -7.04 9.73 -6.74
C GLU A 22 -8.29 8.87 -6.46
N PRO A 23 -9.50 9.27 -6.90
CA PRO A 23 -10.73 8.54 -6.62
C PRO A 23 -10.74 7.11 -7.18
N ASP A 24 -9.95 6.86 -8.23
CA ASP A 24 -9.78 5.54 -8.86
C ASP A 24 -8.71 4.67 -8.17
N VAL A 25 -8.04 5.20 -7.14
CA VAL A 25 -7.07 4.49 -6.30
C VAL A 25 -7.70 4.13 -4.95
N GLU A 26 -7.67 2.85 -4.62
CA GLU A 26 -8.11 2.31 -3.35
C GLU A 26 -6.89 1.87 -2.52
N LEU A 27 -6.80 2.37 -1.28
CA LEU A 27 -5.78 1.97 -0.31
C LEU A 27 -6.37 1.07 0.76
N LEU A 28 -5.78 -0.11 0.93
CA LEU A 28 -6.18 -1.12 1.91
C LEU A 28 -5.04 -1.36 2.89
N VAL A 29 -5.31 -1.26 4.19
CA VAL A 29 -4.33 -1.56 5.23
C VAL A 29 -4.38 -3.04 5.57
N CYS A 30 -3.27 -3.74 5.37
CA CYS A 30 -3.17 -5.19 5.54
C CYS A 30 -2.17 -5.55 6.63
N PHE A 31 -2.38 -5.04 7.84
CA PHE A 31 -1.47 -5.24 8.97
C PHE A 31 -1.97 -6.38 9.87
N GLU A 32 -1.55 -7.60 9.55
CA GLU A 32 -1.99 -8.81 10.26
C GLU A 32 -1.71 -8.71 11.77
N GLY A 33 -2.75 -8.93 12.60
CA GLY A 33 -2.68 -8.79 14.06
C GLY A 33 -2.80 -7.36 14.61
N VAL A 34 -2.91 -6.35 13.73
CA VAL A 34 -3.11 -4.94 14.10
C VAL A 34 -4.45 -4.44 13.58
N GLU A 35 -4.57 -4.31 12.26
CA GLU A 35 -5.73 -3.81 11.53
C GLU A 35 -5.65 -4.37 10.10
N LYS A 36 -6.74 -4.98 9.63
CA LYS A 36 -6.80 -5.61 8.32
C LYS A 36 -8.12 -5.26 7.66
N ASP A 37 -8.05 -4.61 6.51
CA ASP A 37 -9.20 -4.32 5.67
C ASP A 37 -9.71 -5.58 4.95
N GLU A 38 -11.00 -5.62 4.63
CA GLU A 38 -11.68 -6.80 4.06
C GLU A 38 -11.13 -7.20 2.66
N GLY A 39 -10.50 -6.25 1.95
CA GLY A 39 -9.90 -6.47 0.64
C GLY A 39 -8.51 -7.11 0.64
N CYS A 40 -7.89 -7.29 1.81
CA CYS A 40 -6.49 -7.75 1.90
C CYS A 40 -6.25 -9.18 1.42
N ASP A 41 -7.27 -10.06 1.49
CA ASP A 41 -7.18 -11.45 1.02
C ASP A 41 -7.69 -11.62 -0.43
N LYS A 42 -8.21 -10.56 -1.05
CA LYS A 42 -8.72 -10.57 -2.42
C LYS A 42 -7.65 -10.05 -3.37
N ASP A 43 -6.81 -10.94 -3.87
CA ASP A 43 -5.80 -10.58 -4.87
C ASP A 43 -6.42 -10.54 -6.27
N LEU A 44 -6.34 -9.38 -6.92
CA LEU A 44 -6.88 -9.15 -8.25
C LEU A 44 -5.90 -9.66 -9.33
N VAL A 45 -4.61 -9.70 -8.97
CA VAL A 45 -3.56 -10.32 -9.76
C VAL A 45 -2.98 -11.49 -8.96
N PRO A 46 -2.90 -12.72 -9.52
CA PRO A 46 -2.35 -13.85 -8.79
C PRO A 46 -0.87 -13.58 -8.47
N GLY A 47 -0.55 -13.44 -7.18
CA GLY A 47 0.78 -12.99 -6.81
C GLY A 47 1.04 -12.91 -5.31
N TYR A 48 2.34 -12.79 -5.01
CA TYR A 48 3.00 -12.74 -3.70
C TYR A 48 2.13 -12.18 -2.56
N LYS A 49 1.99 -12.97 -1.49
CA LYS A 49 1.51 -12.48 -0.19
C LYS A 49 2.76 -12.14 0.65
N PRO A 50 2.99 -10.86 0.99
CA PRO A 50 4.13 -10.49 1.81
C PRO A 50 4.03 -11.15 3.19
N PRO A 51 5.17 -11.56 3.77
CA PRO A 51 5.23 -12.12 5.12
C PRO A 51 5.13 -11.04 6.21
N TYR A 52 5.19 -9.75 5.83
CA TYR A 52 5.14 -8.61 6.74
C TYR A 52 3.86 -7.78 6.51
N PRO A 53 3.50 -6.88 7.46
CA PRO A 53 2.42 -5.92 7.27
C PRO A 53 2.63 -5.13 5.98
N TYR A 54 1.57 -4.92 5.22
CA TYR A 54 1.66 -4.22 3.93
C TYR A 54 0.47 -3.29 3.71
N VAL A 55 0.66 -2.33 2.81
CA VAL A 55 -0.42 -1.52 2.25
C VAL A 55 -0.67 -2.03 0.84
N LYS A 56 -1.93 -2.31 0.53
CA LYS A 56 -2.34 -2.72 -0.80
C LYS A 56 -2.96 -1.53 -1.52
N VAL A 57 -2.42 -1.23 -2.69
CA VAL A 57 -2.85 -0.16 -3.58
C VAL A 57 -3.53 -0.82 -4.77
N VAL A 58 -4.78 -0.46 -5.03
CA VAL A 58 -5.54 -0.94 -6.18
C VAL A 58 -5.90 0.27 -7.02
N TYR A 59 -5.49 0.28 -8.28
CA TYR A 59 -5.84 1.33 -9.23
C TYR A 59 -6.72 0.76 -10.34
N ARG A 60 -7.80 1.44 -10.68
CA ARG A 60 -8.72 1.03 -11.76
C ARG A 60 -8.69 2.08 -12.86
N THR A 61 -8.31 1.70 -14.07
CA THR A 61 -8.34 2.63 -15.20
C THR A 61 -9.77 2.84 -15.69
N GLY A 62 -10.01 3.95 -16.38
CA GLY A 62 -11.30 4.22 -17.03
C GLY A 62 -11.68 3.21 -18.12
N ASP A 63 -10.69 2.55 -18.74
CA ASP A 63 -10.89 1.51 -19.77
C ASP A 63 -11.22 0.12 -19.17
N GLY A 64 -11.13 -0.02 -17.84
CA GLY A 64 -11.51 -1.24 -17.11
C GLY A 64 -10.36 -2.14 -16.71
N ASP A 65 -9.11 -1.75 -16.99
CA ASP A 65 -7.92 -2.41 -16.47
C ASP A 65 -7.77 -2.16 -14.97
N VAL A 66 -7.24 -3.16 -14.26
CA VAL A 66 -7.04 -3.07 -12.82
C VAL A 66 -5.62 -3.46 -12.47
N TYR A 67 -4.95 -2.53 -11.82
CA TYR A 67 -3.57 -2.66 -11.37
C TYR A 67 -3.53 -2.81 -9.86
N GLU A 68 -2.61 -3.63 -9.36
CA GLU A 68 -2.45 -3.89 -7.93
C GLU A 68 -0.97 -3.84 -7.54
N LYS A 69 -0.65 -3.11 -6.47
CA LYS A 69 0.67 -3.13 -5.82
C LYS A 69 0.55 -3.39 -4.33
N LYS A 70 1.46 -4.22 -3.80
CA LYS A 70 1.59 -4.47 -2.35
C LYS A 70 2.88 -3.86 -1.86
N ILE A 71 2.76 -2.84 -1.02
CA ILE A 71 3.89 -2.11 -0.42
C ILE A 71 4.20 -2.77 0.92
N ASP A 72 5.28 -3.53 0.96
CA ASP A 72 5.75 -4.24 2.15
C ASP A 72 6.33 -3.26 3.17
N ILE A 73 5.87 -3.37 4.42
CA ILE A 73 6.47 -2.67 5.56
C ILE A 73 7.32 -3.68 6.32
N GLY A 74 8.46 -4.00 5.73
CA GLY A 74 9.42 -4.96 6.24
C GLY A 74 10.20 -4.46 7.47
N PRO A 75 11.01 -5.34 8.08
CA PRO A 75 11.74 -5.05 9.32
C PRO A 75 12.68 -3.84 9.22
N GLU A 76 13.17 -3.50 8.03
CA GLU A 76 13.99 -2.30 7.78
C GLU A 76 13.24 -0.98 8.04
N LEU A 77 11.91 -1.00 7.92
CA LEU A 77 11.02 0.14 8.18
C LEU A 77 10.50 0.14 9.61
N TRP A 78 10.59 -0.97 10.34
CA TRP A 78 10.02 -1.09 11.70
C TRP A 78 10.68 -0.20 12.73
N ASP A 79 11.89 0.27 12.49
CA ASP A 79 12.57 1.24 13.35
C ASP A 79 12.28 2.70 12.96
N LYS A 80 11.85 2.95 11.71
CA LYS A 80 11.59 4.29 11.15
C LYS A 80 10.38 4.97 11.78
N SER A 81 10.32 6.31 11.79
CA SER A 81 9.18 7.03 12.36
C SER A 81 7.89 6.73 11.57
N VAL A 82 6.73 6.94 12.20
CA VAL A 82 5.43 6.81 11.52
C VAL A 82 5.37 7.67 10.26
N GLU A 83 5.92 8.89 10.34
CA GLU A 83 6.00 9.82 9.21
C GLU A 83 6.93 9.34 8.09
N ASP A 84 8.07 8.71 8.44
CA ASP A 84 8.98 8.14 7.45
C ASP A 84 8.32 6.99 6.70
N ILE A 85 7.60 6.11 7.42
CA ILE A 85 6.87 5.01 6.81
C ILE A 85 5.74 5.55 5.92
N LYS A 86 5.01 6.58 6.37
CA LYS A 86 3.98 7.25 5.56
C LYS A 86 4.58 7.78 4.26
N LYS A 87 5.66 8.55 4.34
CA LYS A 87 6.36 9.11 3.16
C LYS A 87 6.86 8.03 2.21
N PHE A 88 7.35 6.91 2.74
CA PHE A 88 7.73 5.77 1.93
C PHE A 88 6.52 5.20 1.16
N VAL A 89 5.38 5.02 1.83
CA VAL A 89 4.15 4.55 1.17
C VAL A 89 3.66 5.55 0.12
N GLU A 90 3.69 6.85 0.42
CA GLU A 90 3.35 7.92 -0.54
C GLU A 90 4.23 7.83 -1.80
N PHE A 91 5.55 7.77 -1.62
CA PHE A 91 6.50 7.63 -2.72
C PHE A 91 6.26 6.36 -3.55
N GLU A 92 6.01 5.22 -2.91
CA GLU A 92 5.74 3.95 -3.60
C GLU A 92 4.44 3.97 -4.41
N ILE A 93 3.42 4.71 -3.94
CA ILE A 93 2.17 4.95 -4.67
C ILE A 93 2.44 5.84 -5.89
N GLU A 94 3.16 6.96 -5.70
CA GLU A 94 3.50 7.87 -6.80
C GLU A 94 4.28 7.15 -7.91
N GLN A 95 5.30 6.37 -7.54
CA GLN A 95 6.07 5.57 -8.50
C GLN A 95 5.21 4.51 -9.20
N PHE A 96 4.29 3.87 -8.49
CA PHE A 96 3.38 2.91 -9.11
C PHE A 96 2.47 3.54 -10.16
N MET A 97 1.93 4.73 -9.85
CA MET A 97 1.09 5.47 -10.80
C MET A 97 1.91 5.93 -12.02
N GLU A 98 3.14 6.40 -11.81
CA GLU A 98 4.07 6.79 -12.89
C GLU A 98 4.44 5.60 -13.79
N GLU A 99 4.65 4.41 -13.21
CA GLU A 99 4.90 3.19 -13.99
C GLU A 99 3.71 2.82 -14.87
N ILE A 100 2.48 2.93 -14.35
CA ILE A 100 1.27 2.64 -15.13
C ILE A 100 1.08 3.67 -16.23
N ASP A 101 1.21 4.97 -15.93
CA ASP A 101 1.12 6.04 -16.93
C ASP A 101 2.13 5.82 -18.06
N SER A 102 3.37 5.46 -17.72
CA SER A 102 4.41 5.13 -18.70
C SER A 102 4.09 3.87 -19.53
N VAL A 103 3.44 2.86 -18.95
CA VAL A 103 3.00 1.66 -19.71
C VAL A 103 1.85 1.98 -20.65
N GLU A 104 0.88 2.78 -20.19
CA GLU A 104 -0.33 3.15 -20.95
C GLU A 104 -0.03 4.20 -22.03
N TYR A 105 0.89 5.13 -21.78
CA TYR A 105 1.18 6.29 -22.64
C TYR A 105 2.61 6.37 -23.18
N GLY A 106 3.56 5.57 -22.68
CA GLY A 106 5.00 5.64 -23.05
C GLY A 106 5.41 4.83 -24.28
N GLY A 107 4.45 4.31 -25.05
CA GLY A 107 4.69 3.61 -26.31
C GLY A 107 4.54 4.52 -27.54
N GLU A 108 5.54 5.36 -27.81
CA GLU A 108 5.77 5.95 -29.15
C GLU A 108 6.82 5.14 -29.93
#